data_AF-A0A521QRN1-F1
#
_entry.id   AF-A0A521QRN1-F1
#
_cell.length_a   1.000
_cell.length_b   1.000
_cell.length_c   1.000
_cell.angle_alpha   90.00
_cell.angle_beta   90.00
_cell.angle_gamma   90.00
#
_symmetry.space_group_name_H-M   'P 1'
#
loop_
_entity.id
_entity.type
_entity.pdbx_description
1 polymer ?
#
loop_
_entity_poly.entity_id
_entity_poly.type
_entity_poly.pdbx_seq_one_letter_code
_entity_poly.pdbx_strand_id
1 'polypeptide(L)'
;MVPADAALGMPGADDPVILDDIARSVGRDLPLVREALAAIAAKSGGAFAGMDRDAREALVNDWYAGGGAPAIALGRVIVGAYYRDDRVLQALGHEARAPFPKGYVLEQGDWSLLDVVRSRKPFWRDDRVTPAGER
;
A
#
# COMPACT_ATOMS: atom_id res chain seq x y z
N MET A 1 3.73 6.86 -14.43
CA MET A 1 3.26 7.80 -13.39
C MET A 1 1.75 7.85 -13.46
N VAL A 2 1.02 7.92 -12.34
CA VAL A 2 -0.46 7.90 -12.37
C VAL A 2 -0.96 9.27 -12.85
N PRO A 3 -1.56 9.37 -14.05
CA PRO A 3 -2.04 10.66 -14.59
C PRO A 3 -3.36 11.08 -13.94
N ALA A 4 -3.68 12.37 -14.02
CA ALA A 4 -5.01 12.85 -13.66
C ALA A 4 -6.06 12.37 -14.68
N ASP A 5 -7.30 12.15 -14.20
CA ASP A 5 -8.47 11.87 -15.03
C ASP A 5 -9.58 12.86 -14.69
N ALA A 6 -9.75 13.87 -15.56
CA ALA A 6 -10.75 14.91 -15.38
C ALA A 6 -12.20 14.39 -15.53
N ALA A 7 -12.43 13.32 -16.30
CA ALA A 7 -13.76 12.76 -16.48
C ALA A 7 -14.23 12.03 -15.23
N LEU A 8 -13.31 11.43 -14.48
CA LEU A 8 -13.56 10.77 -13.20
C LEU A 8 -13.32 11.68 -11.99
N GLY A 9 -12.88 12.93 -12.20
CA GLY A 9 -12.51 13.85 -11.11
C GLY A 9 -11.30 13.36 -10.29
N MET A 10 -10.46 12.50 -10.86
CA MET A 10 -9.29 11.94 -10.19
C MET A 10 -8.07 12.84 -10.36
N PRO A 11 -7.38 13.22 -9.27
CA PRO A 11 -6.10 13.91 -9.35
C PRO A 11 -5.02 12.99 -9.96
N GLY A 12 -3.90 13.56 -10.39
CA GLY A 12 -2.69 12.78 -10.68
C GLY A 12 -1.89 12.51 -9.41
N ALA A 13 -0.96 11.55 -9.45
CA ALA A 13 -0.05 11.33 -8.31
C ALA A 13 0.95 12.48 -8.09
N ASP A 14 1.04 13.43 -9.03
CA ASP A 14 1.79 14.68 -8.94
C ASP A 14 0.96 15.85 -8.37
N ASP A 15 -0.31 15.62 -8.02
CA ASP A 15 -1.13 16.60 -7.30
C ASP A 15 -0.43 17.03 -5.99
N PRO A 16 -0.38 18.33 -5.66
CA PRO A 16 0.38 18.82 -4.51
C PRO A 16 0.02 18.16 -3.17
N VAL A 17 -1.27 17.84 -2.94
CA VAL A 17 -1.71 17.20 -1.70
C VAL A 17 -1.20 15.76 -1.61
N ILE A 18 -1.23 15.04 -2.73
CA ILE A 18 -0.73 13.67 -2.83
C ILE A 18 0.80 13.65 -2.70
N LEU A 19 1.48 14.59 -3.34
CA LEU A 19 2.93 14.73 -3.25
C LEU A 19 3.39 15.01 -1.82
N ASP A 20 2.67 15.86 -1.09
CA ASP A 20 2.94 16.12 0.33
C ASP A 20 2.71 14.87 1.20
N ASP A 21 1.72 14.03 0.88
CA ASP A 21 1.53 12.75 1.57
C ASP A 21 2.63 11.74 1.24
N ILE A 22 3.10 11.67 -0.01
CA ILE A 22 4.26 10.88 -0.43
C ILE A 22 5.46 11.26 0.43
N ALA A 23 5.78 12.55 0.51
CA ALA A 23 6.92 13.06 1.27
C ALA A 23 6.83 12.75 2.77
N ARG A 24 5.65 12.89 3.37
CA ARG A 24 5.40 12.54 4.79
C ARG A 24 5.46 11.03 5.04
N SER A 25 5.06 10.22 4.07
CA SER A 25 4.90 8.77 4.20
C SER A 25 6.16 7.95 3.87
N VAL A 26 7.24 8.59 3.40
CA VAL A 26 8.47 7.87 2.99
C VAL A 26 9.02 6.98 4.11
N GLY A 27 9.06 7.49 5.35
CA GLY A 27 9.41 6.72 6.55
C GLY A 27 10.60 5.76 6.38
N ARG A 28 10.36 4.47 6.61
CA ARG A 28 11.37 3.40 6.50
C ARG A 28 11.95 3.21 5.09
N ASP A 29 11.25 3.69 4.06
CA ASP A 29 11.65 3.53 2.66
C ASP A 29 12.62 4.61 2.19
N LEU A 30 12.93 5.59 3.04
CA LEU A 30 13.81 6.71 2.69
C LEU A 30 15.14 6.31 2.05
N PRO A 31 15.88 5.29 2.54
CA PRO A 31 17.12 4.87 1.89
C PRO A 31 16.88 4.41 0.44
N LEU A 32 15.88 3.55 0.22
CA LEU A 32 15.54 3.01 -1.09
C LEU A 32 14.98 4.08 -2.04
N VAL A 33 14.20 5.03 -1.53
CA VAL A 33 13.72 6.18 -2.32
C VAL A 33 14.88 7.07 -2.75
N ARG A 34 15.87 7.32 -1.88
CA ARG A 34 17.07 8.07 -2.25
C ARG A 34 17.88 7.35 -3.32
N GLU A 35 18.05 6.04 -3.19
CA GLU A 35 18.72 5.22 -4.22
C GLU A 35 17.98 5.28 -5.56
N ALA A 36 16.65 5.20 -5.55
CA ALA A 36 15.84 5.33 -6.76
C ALA A 36 16.03 6.70 -7.43
N LEU A 37 15.92 7.78 -6.67
CA LEU A 37 16.13 9.14 -7.17
C LEU A 37 17.56 9.36 -7.69
N ALA A 38 18.56 8.81 -7.01
CA ALA A 38 19.96 8.86 -7.46
C ALA A 38 20.16 8.09 -8.77
N ALA A 39 19.55 6.91 -8.93
CA ALA A 39 19.63 6.13 -10.15
C ALA A 39 18.96 6.85 -11.34
N ILE A 40 17.79 7.46 -11.12
CA ILE A 40 17.09 8.28 -12.13
C ILE A 40 17.95 9.50 -12.50
N ALA A 41 18.50 10.19 -11.51
CA ALA A 41 19.38 11.34 -11.73
C ALA A 41 20.62 10.94 -12.55
N ALA A 42 21.30 9.85 -12.19
CA ALA A 42 22.46 9.34 -12.93
C ALA A 42 22.12 9.01 -14.38
N LYS A 43 20.98 8.34 -14.63
CA LYS A 43 20.53 7.97 -15.97
C LYS A 43 20.19 9.19 -16.84
N SER A 44 19.76 10.29 -16.21
CA SER A 44 19.49 11.57 -16.87
C SER A 44 20.72 12.47 -17.03
N GLY A 45 21.90 12.03 -16.59
CA GLY A 45 23.09 12.90 -16.51
C GLY A 45 22.93 14.08 -15.56
N GLY A 46 22.05 13.97 -14.55
CA GLY A 46 21.69 15.04 -13.62
C GLY A 46 20.69 16.06 -14.18
N ALA A 47 20.22 15.90 -15.42
CA ALA A 47 19.37 16.87 -16.11
C ALA A 47 17.89 16.49 -16.18
N PHE A 48 17.41 15.56 -15.33
CA PHE A 48 16.04 15.06 -15.35
C PHE A 48 14.97 16.16 -15.41
N ALA A 49 15.13 17.21 -14.58
CA ALA A 49 14.19 18.33 -14.51
C ALA A 49 14.21 19.27 -15.72
N GLY A 50 15.18 19.14 -16.63
CA GLY A 50 15.28 19.90 -17.88
C GLY A 50 14.78 19.16 -19.11
N MET A 51 14.57 17.85 -19.02
CA MET A 51 14.06 17.02 -20.12
C MET A 51 12.59 17.38 -20.43
N ASP A 52 12.14 17.16 -21.66
CA ASP A 52 10.71 17.21 -21.97
C ASP A 52 9.94 16.05 -21.28
N ARG A 53 8.61 16.15 -21.28
CA ARG A 53 7.74 15.21 -20.56
C ARG A 53 7.89 13.77 -21.07
N ASP A 54 7.93 13.58 -22.37
CA ASP A 54 7.96 12.25 -22.99
C ASP A 54 9.30 11.58 -22.74
N ALA A 55 10.39 12.35 -22.80
CA ALA A 55 11.72 11.87 -22.47
C ALA A 55 11.86 11.49 -20.98
N ARG A 56 11.26 12.26 -20.05
CA ARG A 56 11.20 11.88 -18.62
C ARG A 56 10.43 10.58 -18.43
N GLU A 57 9.27 10.47 -19.08
CA GLU A 57 8.42 9.29 -18.98
C GLU A 57 9.13 8.04 -19.51
N ALA A 58 9.75 8.12 -20.69
CA ALA A 58 10.54 7.03 -21.26
C ALA A 58 11.70 6.61 -20.34
N LEU A 59 12.45 7.56 -19.78
CA LEU A 59 13.57 7.27 -18.89
C LEU A 59 13.12 6.59 -17.60
N VAL A 60 12.05 7.08 -16.98
CA VAL A 60 11.49 6.49 -15.75
C VAL A 60 10.93 5.10 -16.03
N ASN A 61 10.22 4.90 -17.14
CA ASN A 61 9.70 3.59 -17.51
C ASN A 61 10.82 2.57 -17.75
N ASP A 62 11.88 2.97 -18.46
CA ASP A 62 13.05 2.12 -18.70
C ASP A 62 13.82 1.80 -17.39
N TRP A 63 13.96 2.77 -16.48
CA TRP A 63 14.50 2.52 -15.15
C TRP A 63 13.61 1.57 -14.33
N TYR A 64 12.30 1.80 -14.33
CA TYR A 64 11.33 1.03 -13.55
C TYR A 64 11.21 -0.42 -14.04
N ALA A 65 11.34 -0.65 -15.35
CA ALA A 65 11.38 -1.99 -15.94
C ALA A 65 12.55 -2.86 -15.42
N GLY A 66 13.65 -2.22 -14.97
CA GLY A 66 14.76 -2.90 -14.29
C GLY A 66 14.41 -3.44 -12.89
N GLY A 67 13.32 -2.96 -12.29
CA GLY A 67 12.82 -3.46 -11.00
C GLY A 67 13.77 -3.22 -9.82
N GLY A 68 13.78 -4.16 -8.88
CA GLY A 68 14.61 -4.10 -7.68
C GLY A 68 13.95 -3.36 -6.49
N ALA A 69 14.61 -3.45 -5.33
CA ALA A 69 14.08 -2.89 -4.09
C ALA A 69 13.80 -1.37 -4.16
N PRO A 70 14.65 -0.52 -4.78
CA PRO A 70 14.36 0.90 -4.95
C PRO A 70 13.12 1.18 -5.80
N ALA A 71 12.92 0.46 -6.91
CA ALA A 71 11.74 0.61 -7.77
C ALA A 71 10.46 0.20 -7.03
N ILE A 72 10.49 -0.93 -6.31
CA ILE A 72 9.36 -1.40 -5.50
C ILE A 72 9.03 -0.41 -4.39
N ALA A 73 10.04 0.13 -3.70
CA ALA A 73 9.85 1.10 -2.63
C ALA A 73 9.24 2.40 -3.16
N LEU A 74 9.79 2.97 -4.23
CA LEU A 74 9.29 4.20 -4.83
C LEU A 74 7.84 4.01 -5.33
N GLY A 75 7.56 2.91 -6.04
CA GLY A 75 6.21 2.57 -6.49
C GLY A 75 5.22 2.43 -5.34
N ARG A 76 5.61 1.75 -4.25
CA ARG A 76 4.76 1.57 -3.06
C ARG A 76 4.40 2.89 -2.39
N VAL A 77 5.36 3.81 -2.22
CA VAL A 77 5.06 5.11 -1.58
C VAL A 77 4.11 5.94 -2.45
N ILE A 78 4.35 5.99 -3.77
CA ILE A 78 3.51 6.74 -4.71
C ILE A 78 2.08 6.17 -4.75
N VAL A 79 1.95 4.86 -5.01
CA VAL A 79 0.64 4.20 -5.11
C VAL A 79 -0.10 4.22 -3.77
N GLY A 80 0.62 4.05 -2.67
CA GLY A 80 0.05 4.08 -1.33
C GLY A 80 -0.52 5.44 -0.93
N ALA A 81 0.14 6.53 -1.31
CA ALA A 81 -0.38 7.89 -1.10
C ALA A 81 -1.57 8.19 -2.03
N TYR A 82 -1.46 7.80 -3.31
CA TYR A 82 -2.52 8.01 -4.30
C TYR A 82 -3.86 7.37 -3.88
N TYR A 83 -3.86 6.09 -3.51
CA TYR A 83 -5.08 5.39 -3.08
C TYR A 83 -5.50 5.67 -1.63
N ARG A 84 -4.77 6.54 -0.90
CA ARG A 84 -5.19 7.06 0.39
C ARG A 84 -5.92 8.40 0.27
N ASP A 85 -5.75 9.09 -0.86
CA ASP A 85 -6.43 10.36 -1.10
C ASP A 85 -7.94 10.16 -1.20
N ASP A 86 -8.69 10.93 -0.41
CA ASP A 86 -10.14 10.84 -0.31
C ASP A 86 -10.84 11.08 -1.66
N ARG A 87 -10.27 11.93 -2.52
CA ARG A 87 -10.83 12.22 -3.86
C ARG A 87 -10.73 10.99 -4.76
N VAL A 88 -9.61 10.28 -4.69
CA VAL A 88 -9.39 9.04 -5.43
C VAL A 88 -10.34 7.94 -4.93
N LEU A 89 -10.46 7.78 -3.61
CA LEU A 89 -11.38 6.80 -3.02
C LEU A 89 -12.84 7.08 -3.41
N GLN A 90 -13.28 8.33 -3.32
CA GLN A 90 -14.64 8.73 -3.69
C GLN A 90 -14.92 8.50 -5.18
N ALA A 91 -13.96 8.83 -6.05
CA ALA A 91 -14.09 8.60 -7.48
C ALA A 91 -14.19 7.10 -7.84
N LEU A 92 -13.62 6.22 -7.01
CA LEU A 92 -13.75 4.75 -7.12
C LEU A 92 -15.04 4.20 -6.48
N GLY A 93 -15.90 5.07 -5.93
CA GLY A 93 -17.12 4.66 -5.24
C GLY A 93 -16.92 4.17 -3.81
N HIS A 94 -15.75 4.44 -3.21
CA HIS A 94 -15.47 4.12 -1.81
C HIS A 94 -15.79 5.30 -0.88
N GLU A 95 -16.21 5.00 0.34
CA GLU A 95 -16.36 5.99 1.40
C GLU A 95 -14.95 6.43 1.85
N ALA A 96 -14.65 7.72 1.69
CA ALA A 96 -13.45 8.36 2.22
C ALA A 96 -13.53 8.45 3.75
N ARG A 97 -13.15 7.37 4.43
CA ARG A 97 -13.15 7.31 5.90
C ARG A 97 -12.01 6.48 6.45
N ALA A 98 -11.66 6.80 7.69
CA ALA A 98 -10.72 5.99 8.45
C ALA A 98 -11.24 4.53 8.59
N PRO A 99 -10.35 3.53 8.52
CA PRO A 99 -10.73 2.14 8.70
C PRO A 99 -11.24 1.85 10.13
N PHE A 100 -10.83 2.62 11.13
CA PHE A 100 -11.30 2.52 12.52
C PHE A 100 -12.04 3.81 12.93
N PRO A 101 -13.12 3.76 13.74
CA PRO A 101 -13.68 2.58 14.42
C PRO A 101 -14.70 1.76 13.61
N LYS A 102 -15.27 2.32 12.55
CA LYS A 102 -16.44 1.72 11.88
C LYS A 102 -16.10 0.44 11.08
N GLY A 103 -14.89 0.29 10.54
CA GLY A 103 -14.48 -0.90 9.77
C GLY A 103 -15.26 -1.10 8.46
N TYR A 104 -14.88 -2.09 7.66
CA TYR A 104 -15.73 -2.60 6.57
C TYR A 104 -16.42 -3.88 7.04
N VAL A 105 -17.66 -4.08 6.61
CA VAL A 105 -18.35 -5.36 6.83
C VAL A 105 -17.69 -6.40 5.92
N LEU A 106 -17.16 -7.46 6.50
CA LEU A 106 -16.56 -8.57 5.76
C LEU A 106 -17.59 -9.68 5.55
N GLU A 107 -17.59 -10.27 4.37
CA GLU A 107 -18.35 -11.49 4.12
C GLU A 107 -17.89 -12.60 5.07
N GLN A 108 -18.86 -13.33 5.61
CA GLN A 108 -18.57 -14.46 6.48
C GLN A 108 -18.05 -15.61 5.62
N GLY A 109 -16.85 -16.10 5.93
CA GLY A 109 -16.28 -17.29 5.28
C GLY A 109 -16.92 -18.59 5.76
N ASP A 110 -16.48 -19.71 5.18
CA ASP A 110 -16.90 -21.04 5.60
C ASP A 110 -16.29 -21.41 6.96
N TRP A 111 -17.12 -21.37 8.00
CA TRP A 111 -16.73 -21.70 9.36
C TRP A 111 -16.45 -23.19 9.58
N SER A 112 -16.91 -24.08 8.69
CA SER A 112 -16.67 -25.53 8.79
C SER A 112 -15.18 -25.89 8.68
N LEU A 113 -14.37 -25.03 8.06
CA LEU A 113 -12.91 -25.17 8.03
C LEU A 113 -12.27 -25.23 9.43
N LEU A 114 -12.95 -24.68 10.45
CA LEU A 114 -12.48 -24.72 11.83
C LEU A 114 -12.88 -26.01 12.57
N ASP A 115 -13.68 -26.90 11.97
CA ASP A 115 -14.16 -28.11 12.64
C ASP A 115 -13.02 -29.07 12.99
N VAL A 116 -11.97 -29.13 12.18
CA VAL A 116 -10.75 -29.90 12.47
C VAL A 116 -10.09 -29.40 13.76
N VAL A 117 -10.10 -28.09 14.00
CA VAL A 117 -9.53 -27.49 15.21
C VAL A 117 -10.48 -27.68 16.40
N ARG A 118 -11.79 -27.48 16.20
CA ARG A 118 -12.82 -27.61 17.23
C ARG A 118 -13.00 -29.04 17.75
N SER A 119 -12.79 -30.05 16.89
CA SER A 119 -12.92 -31.47 17.24
C SER A 119 -11.69 -32.07 17.92
N ARG A 120 -10.58 -31.32 18.00
CA ARG A 120 -9.36 -31.79 18.66
C ARG A 120 -9.60 -31.94 20.16
N LYS A 121 -9.27 -33.12 20.72
CA LYS A 121 -9.32 -33.34 22.17
C LYS A 121 -8.46 -32.29 22.89
N PRO A 122 -8.97 -31.69 23.98
CA PRO A 122 -8.17 -30.80 24.82
C PRO A 122 -6.88 -31.49 25.26
N PHE A 123 -5.75 -30.78 25.16
CA PHE A 123 -4.44 -31.25 25.63
C PHE A 123 -3.95 -30.44 26.84
N TRP A 124 -4.80 -29.57 27.38
CA TRP A 124 -4.57 -28.76 28.56
C TRP A 124 -5.39 -29.29 29.74
N ARG A 125 -4.92 -29.02 30.96
CA ARG A 125 -5.69 -29.26 32.18
C ARG A 125 -6.82 -28.23 32.25
N ASP A 126 -8.06 -28.68 32.39
CA ASP A 126 -9.21 -27.79 32.56
C ASP A 126 -9.48 -27.59 34.06
N ASP A 127 -9.02 -26.46 34.60
CA ASP A 127 -9.18 -26.13 36.02
C ASP A 127 -10.63 -25.83 36.42
N ARG A 128 -11.56 -25.77 35.45
CA ARG A 128 -13.00 -25.60 35.70
C ARG A 128 -13.71 -26.92 35.98
N VAL A 129 -13.06 -28.06 35.71
CA VAL A 129 -13.61 -29.40 35.99
C VAL A 129 -13.03 -29.89 37.30
N THR A 130 -13.84 -29.91 38.37
CA THR A 130 -13.45 -30.59 39.61
C THR A 130 -13.39 -32.09 39.35
N PRO A 131 -12.29 -32.79 39.69
CA PRO A 131 -12.23 -34.24 39.50
C PRO A 131 -13.32 -34.89 40.35
N ALA A 132 -14.24 -35.60 39.70
CA ALA A 132 -15.25 -36.38 40.39
C ALA A 132 -14.59 -37.60 41.04
N GLY A 133 -14.25 -37.48 42.32
CA GLY A 133 -14.12 -38.58 43.28
C GLY A 133 -12.91 -39.51 43.16
N GLU A 134 -11.94 -39.32 44.06
CA GLU A 134 -11.28 -40.44 44.76
C GLU A 134 -11.38 -40.15 46.26
N ARG A 135 -12.28 -40.87 46.94
CA ARG A 135 -12.26 -41.17 48.37
C ARG A 135 -12.61 -42.64 48.53
#